data_AF-A0A6I3KJ00-F1
#
_entry.id   AF-A0A6I3KJ00-F1
#
_cell.length_a   1.000
_cell.length_b   1.000
_cell.length_c   1.000
_cell.angle_alpha   90.00
_cell.angle_beta   90.00
_cell.angle_gamma   90.00
#
_symmetry.space_group_name_H-M   'P 1'
#
loop_
_entity.id
_entity.type
_entity.pdbx_description
1 polymer ?
#
loop_
_entity_poly.entity_id
_entity_poly.type
_entity_poly.pdbx_seq_one_letter_code
_entity_poly.pdbx_strand_id
1 'polypeptide(L)'
;MLADLARAQRLIRRMGDEIDPQFRIAAPGGDVWIAMTLTDDESERANRRALLSDFMAWKLAPGFVMAAEIAEPDAVFAMGVSVSDFAAAVSLITREPLAFSEAVWIGRDQGGEDLPSLLPRGSRTLSGERLKELDEWFGPAGRFPAVKIAAESEDK
;
A
#
# COMPACT_ATOMS: atom_id res chain seq x y z
N MET A 1 -1.13 -10.76 -1.66
CA MET A 1 -0.61 -10.02 -2.83
C MET A 1 -1.51 -10.15 -4.06
N LEU A 2 -1.73 -11.33 -4.65
CA LEU A 2 -2.66 -11.45 -5.79
C LEU A 2 -4.09 -11.03 -5.44
N ALA A 3 -4.55 -11.31 -4.21
CA ALA A 3 -5.82 -10.80 -3.70
C ALA A 3 -5.85 -9.26 -3.61
N ASP A 4 -4.73 -8.62 -3.27
CA ASP A 4 -4.58 -7.15 -3.22
C ASP A 4 -4.60 -6.56 -4.63
N LEU A 5 -3.90 -7.19 -5.59
CA LEU A 5 -3.96 -6.84 -7.01
C LEU A 5 -5.41 -6.92 -7.53
N ALA A 6 -6.10 -8.04 -7.29
CA ALA A 6 -7.49 -8.21 -7.69
C ALA A 6 -8.42 -7.19 -7.02
N ARG A 7 -8.13 -6.79 -5.77
CA ARG A 7 -8.90 -5.75 -5.06
C ARG A 7 -8.70 -4.39 -5.72
N ALA A 8 -7.48 -4.02 -6.08
CA ALA A 8 -7.18 -2.80 -6.83
C ALA A 8 -7.87 -2.79 -8.21
N GLN A 9 -7.80 -3.88 -8.97
CA GLN A 9 -8.53 -4.01 -10.24
C GLN A 9 -10.05 -3.84 -10.07
N ARG A 10 -10.64 -4.37 -8.99
CA ARG A 10 -12.07 -4.17 -8.68
C ARG A 10 -12.37 -2.72 -8.32
N LEU A 11 -11.45 -2.02 -7.65
CA LEU A 11 -11.61 -0.62 -7.32
C LEU A 11 -11.61 0.25 -8.58
N ILE A 12 -10.68 0.03 -9.50
CA ILE A 12 -10.60 0.72 -10.80
C ILE A 12 -11.90 0.55 -11.60
N ARG A 13 -12.41 -0.70 -11.68
CA ARG A 13 -13.70 -0.97 -12.34
C ARG A 13 -14.87 -0.18 -11.74
N ARG A 14 -14.83 0.12 -10.44
CA ARG A 14 -15.91 0.84 -9.73
C ARG A 14 -15.77 2.35 -9.83
N MET A 15 -14.54 2.86 -9.74
CA MET A 15 -14.25 4.29 -9.75
C MET A 15 -14.33 4.87 -11.17
N GLY A 16 -13.84 4.13 -12.17
CA GLY A 16 -13.72 4.63 -13.54
C GLY A 16 -12.62 5.69 -13.72
N ASP A 17 -11.79 5.89 -12.70
CA ASP A 17 -10.69 6.86 -12.64
C ASP A 17 -9.50 6.25 -11.86
N GLU A 18 -8.37 6.96 -11.83
CA GLU A 18 -7.16 6.57 -11.11
C GLU A 18 -7.43 6.38 -9.62
N ILE A 19 -6.89 5.29 -9.05
CA ILE A 19 -6.97 5.00 -7.63
C ILE A 19 -5.73 5.47 -6.88
N ASP A 20 -5.94 5.98 -5.67
CA ASP A 20 -4.82 6.18 -4.74
C ASP A 20 -4.08 4.86 -4.47
N PRO A 21 -2.78 4.90 -4.14
CA PRO A 21 -2.08 3.73 -3.62
C PRO A 21 -2.77 3.12 -2.39
N GLN A 22 -2.89 1.79 -2.43
CA GLN A 22 -3.61 0.96 -1.48
C GLN A 22 -2.61 0.15 -0.65
N PHE A 23 -2.47 0.48 0.64
CA PHE A 23 -1.54 -0.20 1.55
C PHE A 23 -2.31 -1.16 2.45
N ARG A 24 -1.97 -2.44 2.41
CA ARG A 24 -2.32 -3.42 3.45
C ARG A 24 -1.11 -3.70 4.32
N ILE A 25 -1.17 -3.26 5.57
CA ILE A 25 -0.11 -3.38 6.56
C ILE A 25 -0.44 -4.55 7.48
N ALA A 26 0.46 -5.53 7.57
CA ALA A 26 0.33 -6.61 8.51
C ALA A 26 0.64 -6.08 9.92
N ALA A 27 -0.20 -6.37 10.91
CA ALA A 27 0.06 -5.98 12.30
C ALA A 27 -0.42 -7.07 13.27
N PRO A 28 0.17 -7.17 14.49
CA PRO A 28 -0.23 -8.20 15.47
C PRO A 28 -1.72 -8.17 15.85
N GLY A 29 -2.37 -7.01 15.73
CA GLY A 29 -3.80 -6.83 16.01
C GLY A 29 -4.74 -7.08 14.82
N GLY A 30 -4.21 -7.66 13.73
CA GLY A 30 -4.89 -7.83 12.45
C GLY A 30 -4.41 -6.82 11.40
N ASP A 31 -4.65 -7.16 10.13
CA ASP A 31 -4.25 -6.33 9.00
C ASP A 31 -5.02 -5.01 8.98
N VAL A 32 -4.30 -3.96 8.59
CA VAL A 32 -4.84 -2.61 8.47
C VAL A 32 -4.67 -2.12 7.04
N TRP A 33 -5.68 -1.44 6.52
CA TRP A 33 -5.70 -0.87 5.18
C TRP A 33 -5.66 0.65 5.24
N ILE A 34 -4.85 1.27 4.39
CA ILE A 34 -4.76 2.71 4.18
C ILE A 34 -4.77 2.96 2.67
N ALA A 35 -5.74 3.72 2.18
CA ALA A 35 -5.64 4.37 0.87
C ALA A 35 -5.02 5.75 1.09
N MET A 36 -3.89 6.04 0.44
CA MET A 36 -3.18 7.30 0.62
C MET A 36 -2.55 7.78 -0.67
N THR A 37 -2.96 8.98 -1.11
CA THR A 37 -2.34 9.68 -2.22
C THR A 37 -0.86 9.93 -1.94
N LEU A 38 0.00 9.51 -2.86
CA LEU A 38 1.40 9.94 -2.92
C LEU A 38 1.50 11.04 -3.98
N THR A 39 1.78 12.27 -3.57
CA THR A 39 1.84 13.43 -4.47
C THR A 39 3.02 13.38 -5.42
N ASP A 40 2.93 14.13 -6.52
CA ASP A 40 4.06 14.36 -7.41
C ASP A 40 5.14 15.27 -6.79
N ASP A 41 4.77 16.11 -5.82
CA ASP A 41 5.75 16.87 -5.04
C ASP A 41 6.61 15.91 -4.21
N GLU A 42 7.92 15.93 -4.49
CA GLU A 42 8.88 15.01 -3.90
C GLU A 42 8.99 15.14 -2.38
N SER A 43 8.93 16.37 -1.86
CA SER A 43 9.07 16.64 -0.43
C SER A 43 7.84 16.17 0.35
N GLU A 44 6.64 16.48 -0.15
CA GLU A 44 5.39 15.96 0.41
C GLU A 44 5.33 14.43 0.32
N ARG A 45 5.75 13.86 -0.81
CA ARG A 45 5.78 12.42 -1.00
C ARG A 45 6.71 11.75 0.00
N ALA A 46 7.92 12.29 0.20
CA ALA A 46 8.86 11.80 1.21
C ALA A 46 8.28 11.88 2.63
N ASN A 47 7.62 13.00 2.97
CA ASN A 47 6.96 13.17 4.26
C ASN A 47 5.83 12.16 4.49
N ARG A 48 4.97 11.92 3.49
CA ARG A 48 3.90 10.91 3.57
C ARG A 48 4.46 9.49 3.71
N ARG A 49 5.53 9.16 2.98
CA ARG A 49 6.25 7.90 3.11
C ARG A 49 6.85 7.72 4.52
N ALA A 50 7.41 8.78 5.11
CA ALA A 50 7.94 8.76 6.47
C ALA A 50 6.83 8.55 7.52
N LEU A 51 5.69 9.23 7.38
CA LEU A 51 4.50 9.01 8.22
C LEU A 51 4.02 7.56 8.16
N LEU A 52 3.96 6.97 6.95
CA LEU A 52 3.58 5.57 6.79
C LEU A 52 4.59 4.63 7.45
N SER A 53 5.89 4.91 7.32
CA SER A 53 6.96 4.14 7.99
C SER A 53 6.84 4.18 9.51
N ASP A 54 6.56 5.35 10.08
CA ASP A 54 6.37 5.51 11.52
C ASP A 54 5.06 4.88 12.01
N PHE A 55 4.00 4.95 11.21
CA PHE A 55 2.77 4.21 11.48
C PHE A 55 3.03 2.70 11.54
N MET A 56 3.79 2.16 10.58
CA MET A 56 4.20 0.75 10.57
C MET A 56 5.05 0.39 11.80
N ALA A 57 5.97 1.26 12.21
CA ALA A 57 6.73 1.08 13.45
C ALA A 57 5.80 1.04 14.67
N TRP A 58 4.86 1.98 14.77
CA TRP A 58 3.89 2.06 15.85
C TRP A 58 3.00 0.80 15.93
N LYS A 59 2.58 0.26 14.78
CA LYS A 59 1.77 -0.96 14.70
C LYS A 59 2.60 -2.25 14.77
N LEU A 60 3.92 -2.15 14.94
CA LEU A 60 4.85 -3.29 14.94
C LEU A 60 4.69 -4.16 13.67
N ALA A 61 4.53 -3.51 12.53
CA ALA A 61 4.25 -4.17 11.26
C ALA A 61 5.50 -4.87 10.71
N PRO A 62 5.46 -6.20 10.48
CA PRO A 62 6.61 -6.94 9.91
C PRO A 62 6.71 -6.78 8.38
N GLY A 63 5.66 -6.26 7.74
CA GLY A 63 5.56 -6.13 6.30
C GLY A 63 4.28 -5.44 5.85
N PHE A 64 4.21 -5.13 4.57
CA PHE A 64 3.03 -4.58 3.92
C PHE A 64 2.92 -5.06 2.48
N VAL A 65 1.73 -4.91 1.91
CA VAL A 65 1.48 -4.95 0.47
C VAL A 65 0.99 -3.59 0.03
N MET A 66 1.56 -3.06 -1.05
CA MET A 66 1.05 -1.88 -1.74
C MET A 66 0.48 -2.31 -3.08
N ALA A 67 -0.71 -1.83 -3.44
CA ALA A 67 -1.26 -1.95 -4.78
C ALA A 67 -1.61 -0.57 -5.32
N ALA A 68 -1.26 -0.29 -6.58
CA ALA A 68 -1.51 1.01 -7.19
C ALA A 68 -1.59 0.87 -8.72
N GLU A 69 -2.14 1.90 -9.37
CA GLU A 69 -1.96 2.10 -10.81
C GLU A 69 -0.57 2.68 -11.10
N ILE A 70 -0.03 2.32 -12.26
CA ILE A 70 1.16 2.94 -12.86
C ILE A 70 0.80 3.36 -14.28
N ALA A 71 1.26 4.53 -14.69
CA ALA A 71 0.94 5.08 -16.00
C ALA A 71 1.76 4.45 -17.14
N GLU A 72 3.01 4.05 -16.86
CA GLU A 72 3.93 3.52 -17.85
C GLU A 72 4.66 2.26 -17.34
N PRO A 73 4.29 1.06 -17.84
CA PRO A 73 3.14 0.78 -18.70
C PRO A 73 1.80 1.00 -17.96
N ASP A 74 0.71 1.28 -18.67
CA ASP A 74 -0.63 1.41 -18.08
C ASP A 74 -1.04 0.07 -17.44
N ALA A 75 -0.94 0.00 -16.11
CA ALA A 75 -1.05 -1.25 -15.37
C ALA A 75 -1.47 -1.03 -13.93
N VAL A 76 -2.00 -2.10 -13.33
CA VAL A 76 -2.10 -2.24 -11.88
C VAL A 76 -0.95 -3.10 -11.42
N PHE A 77 -0.25 -2.70 -10.36
CA PHE A 77 0.70 -3.56 -9.71
C PHE A 77 0.35 -3.78 -8.25
N ALA A 78 0.83 -4.89 -7.70
CA ALA A 78 0.84 -5.14 -6.27
C ALA A 78 2.22 -5.66 -5.88
N MET A 79 2.77 -5.10 -4.82
CA MET A 79 4.09 -5.40 -4.30
C MET A 79 4.01 -5.66 -2.80
N GLY A 80 4.43 -6.85 -2.38
CA GLY A 80 4.61 -7.21 -0.99
C GLY A 80 6.06 -7.07 -0.56
N VAL A 81 6.27 -6.44 0.59
CA VAL A 81 7.60 -6.26 1.20
C VAL A 81 7.55 -6.66 2.66
N SER A 82 8.54 -7.45 3.07
CA SER A 82 8.85 -7.72 4.48
C SER A 82 10.36 -7.55 4.72
N VAL A 83 10.80 -7.72 5.97
CA VAL A 83 12.22 -7.63 6.32
C VAL A 83 13.09 -8.62 5.53
N SER A 84 12.54 -9.78 5.16
CA SER A 84 13.29 -10.88 4.53
C SER A 84 12.82 -11.23 3.12
N ASP A 85 11.72 -10.65 2.66
CA ASP A 85 11.05 -11.12 1.44
C ASP A 85 10.49 -9.96 0.60
N PHE A 86 10.43 -10.21 -0.69
CA PHE A 86 9.90 -9.30 -1.70
C PHE A 86 9.17 -10.10 -2.76
N ALA A 87 7.97 -9.66 -3.12
CA ALA A 87 7.26 -10.18 -4.28
C ALA A 87 6.48 -9.05 -4.95
N ALA A 88 6.39 -9.08 -6.27
CA ALA A 88 5.61 -8.12 -7.02
C ALA A 88 4.94 -8.79 -8.21
N ALA A 89 3.72 -8.35 -8.53
CA ALA A 89 3.02 -8.73 -9.75
C ALA A 89 2.37 -7.52 -10.38
N VAL A 90 2.31 -7.54 -11.71
CA VAL A 90 1.72 -6.50 -12.55
C VAL A 90 0.65 -7.10 -13.44
N SER A 91 -0.38 -6.32 -13.75
CA SER A 91 -1.43 -6.68 -14.71
C SER A 91 -1.74 -5.45 -15.54
N LEU A 92 -1.52 -5.56 -16.85
CA LEU A 92 -1.71 -4.46 -17.79
C LEU A 92 -3.18 -4.11 -17.91
N ILE A 93 -3.47 -2.83 -18.08
CA ILE A 93 -4.82 -2.32 -18.26
C ILE A 93 -5.06 -2.09 -19.75
N THR A 94 -6.19 -2.61 -20.25
CA THR A 94 -6.81 -2.15 -21.49
C THR A 94 -7.99 -1.30 -21.09
N ARG A 95 -8.03 -0.03 -21.45
CA ARG A 95 -9.09 0.90 -21.00
C ARG A 95 -10.40 0.75 -21.77
N GLU A 96 -10.34 0.32 -23.04
CA GLU A 96 -11.49 0.23 -23.94
C GLU A 96 -11.50 -1.10 -24.74
N PRO A 97 -12.35 -2.09 -24.37
CA PRO A 97 -13.12 -2.16 -23.12
C PRO A 97 -12.20 -2.38 -21.90
N LEU A 98 -12.66 -1.96 -20.72
CA LEU A 98 -11.90 -2.12 -19.49
C LEU A 98 -11.61 -3.60 -19.20
N ALA A 99 -10.36 -4.00 -19.37
CA ALA A 99 -9.87 -5.35 -19.13
C ALA A 99 -8.48 -5.33 -18.49
N PHE A 100 -8.13 -6.42 -17.83
CA PHE A 100 -6.85 -6.60 -17.17
C PHE A 100 -6.19 -7.86 -17.70
N SER A 101 -4.89 -7.80 -18.00
CA SER A 101 -4.14 -8.99 -18.39
C SER A 101 -4.01 -9.99 -17.24
N GLU A 102 -3.57 -11.21 -17.54
CA GLU A 102 -3.07 -12.10 -16.50
C GLU A 102 -1.94 -11.42 -15.71
N ALA A 103 -1.86 -11.74 -14.42
CA ALA A 103 -0.84 -11.20 -13.54
C ALA A 103 0.52 -11.82 -13.87
N VAL A 104 1.50 -10.96 -14.14
CA VAL A 104 2.90 -11.34 -14.39
C VAL A 104 3.72 -10.99 -13.16
N TRP A 105 4.48 -11.96 -12.65
CA TRP A 105 5.42 -11.74 -11.56
C TRP A 105 6.66 -11.01 -12.07
N ILE A 106 7.10 -9.99 -11.33
CA ILE A 106 8.28 -9.20 -11.68
C ILE A 106 9.35 -9.31 -10.60
N GLY A 107 10.60 -9.13 -11.02
CA GLY A 107 11.77 -9.15 -10.14
C GLY A 107 11.84 -7.90 -9.26
N ARG A 108 12.67 -7.98 -8.21
CA ARG A 108 12.94 -6.84 -7.31
C ARG A 108 13.55 -5.65 -8.02
N ASP A 109 14.39 -5.91 -9.01
CA ASP A 109 15.01 -4.94 -9.90
C ASP A 109 13.99 -4.14 -10.74
N GLN A 110 12.77 -4.66 -10.87
CA GLN A 110 11.67 -4.04 -11.62
C GLN A 110 10.61 -3.37 -10.73
N GLY A 111 10.65 -3.60 -9.41
CA GLY A 111 9.62 -3.14 -8.46
C GLY A 111 9.82 -1.74 -7.85
N GLY A 112 10.86 -1.01 -8.27
CA GLY A 112 11.23 0.30 -7.74
C GLY A 112 12.05 0.21 -6.44
N GLU A 113 13.14 0.99 -6.37
CA GLU A 113 14.12 0.89 -5.28
C GLU A 113 13.65 1.49 -3.95
N ASP A 114 12.69 2.42 -3.99
CA ASP A 114 12.32 3.22 -2.82
C ASP A 114 11.36 2.55 -1.86
N LEU A 115 10.54 1.61 -2.34
CA LEU A 115 9.42 1.11 -1.55
C LEU A 115 9.86 0.18 -0.40
N PRO A 116 10.93 -0.63 -0.52
CA PRO A 116 11.51 -1.32 0.63
C PRO A 116 11.98 -0.39 1.75
N SER A 117 12.28 0.89 1.45
CA SER A 117 12.67 1.87 2.46
C SER A 117 11.52 2.28 3.40
N LEU A 118 10.26 1.98 3.02
CA LEU A 118 9.09 2.22 3.86
C LEU A 118 9.09 1.35 5.12
N LEU A 119 9.69 0.15 5.07
CA LEU A 119 9.72 -0.71 6.24
C LEU A 119 10.47 -0.04 7.39
N PRO A 120 9.94 -0.15 8.62
CA PRO A 120 10.59 0.43 9.77
C PRO A 120 11.95 -0.25 10.00
N ARG A 121 13.03 0.53 9.87
CA ARG A 121 14.39 0.11 10.23
C ARG A 121 14.59 0.21 11.74
N GLY A 122 14.98 -0.90 12.36
CA GLY A 122 15.39 -0.99 13.76
C GLY A 122 14.27 -0.76 14.78
N SER A 123 14.63 -0.76 16.06
CA SER A 123 13.73 -0.34 17.15
C SER A 123 13.68 1.19 17.20
N ARG A 124 12.51 1.77 16.95
CA ARG A 124 12.30 3.23 17.00
C ARG A 124 11.37 3.55 18.16
N THR A 125 11.75 4.52 19.00
CA THR A 125 10.84 5.08 20.00
C THR A 125 10.20 6.33 19.41
N LEU A 126 8.87 6.32 19.24
CA LEU A 126 8.12 7.48 18.75
C LEU A 126 7.79 8.41 19.91
N SER A 127 7.98 9.72 19.70
CA SER A 127 7.59 10.73 20.69
C SER A 127 6.07 10.84 20.79
N GLY A 128 5.57 11.38 21.91
CA GLY A 128 4.13 11.63 22.08
C GLY A 128 3.55 12.60 21.03
N GLU A 129 4.34 13.58 20.59
CA GLU A 129 3.96 14.50 19.50
C GLU A 129 3.82 13.75 18.18
N ARG A 130 4.77 12.87 17.85
CA ARG A 130 4.71 12.07 16.62
C ARG A 130 3.52 11.11 16.64
N LEU A 131 3.19 10.53 17.79
CA LEU A 131 2.00 9.67 17.92
C LEU A 131 0.69 10.45 17.69
N LYS A 132 0.61 11.71 18.13
CA LYS A 132 -0.56 12.57 17.85
C LYS A 132 -0.68 12.87 16.37
N GLU A 133 0.42 13.23 15.72
CA GLU A 133 0.46 13.45 14.28
C GLU A 133 0.03 12.18 13.52
N LEU A 134 0.50 11.00 13.91
CA LEU A 134 0.05 9.75 13.30
C LEU A 134 -1.45 9.50 13.49
N ASP A 135 -2.05 9.95 14.59
CA ASP A 135 -3.50 9.86 14.82
C ASP A 135 -4.28 10.86 13.94
N GLU A 136 -3.77 12.09 13.76
CA GLU A 136 -4.35 13.08 12.83
C GLU A 136 -4.31 12.61 11.36
N TRP A 137 -3.33 11.78 11.01
CA TRP A 137 -3.22 11.22 9.67
C TRP A 137 -3.99 9.91 9.51
N PHE A 138 -3.82 8.96 10.42
CA PHE A 138 -4.25 7.56 10.25
C PHE A 138 -5.29 7.11 11.29
N GLY A 139 -5.67 7.96 12.23
CA GLY A 139 -6.75 7.69 13.17
C GLY A 139 -8.12 7.59 12.49
N PRO A 140 -9.18 7.20 13.21
CA PRO A 140 -10.51 7.00 12.63
C PRO A 140 -11.10 8.24 11.93
N ALA A 141 -10.71 9.44 12.38
CA ALA A 141 -11.09 10.72 11.80
C ALA A 141 -9.92 11.41 11.06
N GLY A 142 -8.84 10.67 10.81
CA GLY A 142 -7.64 11.21 10.19
C GLY A 142 -7.81 11.48 8.70
N ARG A 143 -6.79 12.11 8.11
CA ARG A 143 -6.78 12.44 6.68
C ARG A 143 -6.84 11.20 5.77
N PHE A 144 -6.18 10.12 6.17
CA PHE A 144 -6.13 8.83 5.49
C PHE A 144 -6.41 7.72 6.51
N PRO A 145 -7.67 7.53 6.93
CA PRO A 145 -7.99 6.64 8.05
C PRO A 145 -7.48 5.22 7.83
N ALA A 146 -6.84 4.66 8.84
CA ALA A 146 -6.38 3.29 8.82
C ALA A 146 -7.50 2.34 9.28
N VAL A 147 -8.00 1.52 8.35
CA VAL A 147 -9.19 0.69 8.54
C VAL A 147 -8.77 -0.75 8.79
N LYS A 148 -9.34 -1.41 9.81
CA LYS A 148 -9.11 -2.84 10.00
C LYS A 148 -9.75 -3.64 8.87
N ILE A 149 -8.97 -4.54 8.27
CA ILE A 149 -9.50 -5.49 7.31
C ILE A 149 -10.09 -6.65 8.12
N ALA A 150 -11.41 -6.83 8.05
CA ALA A 150 -12.02 -8.05 8.56
C ALA A 150 -11.42 -9.23 7.79
N ALA A 151 -11.01 -10.29 8.49
CA ALA A 151 -10.65 -11.53 7.82
C ALA A 151 -11.86 -11.94 6.98
N GLU A 152 -11.75 -11.86 5.65
CA GLU A 152 -12.76 -12.39 4.74
C GLU A 152 -12.84 -13.88 5.07
N SER A 153 -13.92 -14.29 5.73
CA SER A 153 -14.35 -15.68 5.74
C SER A 153 -14.48 -16.08 4.27
N GLU A 154 -13.74 -17.09 3.85
CA GLU A 154 -13.91 -17.73 2.55
C GLU A 154 -15.39 -18.13 2.43
N ASP A 155 -16.16 -17.33 1.69
CA ASP A 155 -17.47 -17.76 1.23
C ASP A 155 -17.21 -18.91 0.24
N LYS A 156 -17.69 -20.08 0.65
CA LYS A 156 -17.67 -21.36 -0.05
C LYS A 156 -18.45 -21.33 -1.36
#